data_AF-A0A429E8M9-F1
#
_entry.id   AF-A0A429E8M9-F1
#
_cell.length_a   1.000
_cell.length_b   1.000
_cell.length_c   1.000
_cell.angle_alpha   90.00
_cell.angle_beta   90.00
_cell.angle_gamma   90.00
#
_symmetry.space_group_name_H-M   'P 1'
#
loop_
_entity.id
_entity.type
_entity.pdbx_description
1 polymer ?
#
loop_
_entity_poly.entity_id
_entity_poly.type
_entity_poly.pdbx_seq_one_letter_code
_entity_poly.pdbx_strand_id
1 'polypeptide(L)'
;MQPRIPRQSAGEQDAPRPDGTDLDHRFTAELASAVSGARRRAVRDGDRQVDTAHLLHSLLESDGEVRAVLGDGPRIARLLGYLVQRSIGYGLRWQSAVEDSGAVPLVTGVAGFSPLAAAAMEEAGARAARRGHVRACGVDLLAALVADPQARAVEILARVAVEPRTVVADVDRYFEPAS
;
A
#
# COMPACT_ATOMS: atom_id res chain seq x y z
N MET A 1 -50.81 -2.63 31.63
CA MET A 1 -49.76 -3.43 30.97
C MET A 1 -48.70 -2.48 30.42
N GLN A 2 -47.47 -2.52 30.91
CA GLN A 2 -46.35 -1.70 30.41
C GLN A 2 -45.54 -2.49 29.38
N PRO A 3 -45.07 -1.90 28.27
CA PRO A 3 -44.21 -2.59 27.32
C PRO A 3 -42.78 -2.69 27.89
N ARG A 4 -42.23 -3.90 27.91
CA ARG A 4 -40.84 -4.17 28.31
C ARG A 4 -39.90 -3.83 27.14
N ILE A 5 -39.00 -2.90 27.35
CA ILE A 5 -37.85 -2.61 26.48
C ILE A 5 -36.86 -3.79 26.60
N PRO A 6 -36.37 -4.39 25.49
CA PRO A 6 -35.27 -5.35 25.56
C PRO A 6 -33.98 -4.60 25.94
N ARG A 7 -33.42 -4.94 27.09
CA ARG A 7 -32.05 -4.58 27.45
C ARG A 7 -31.11 -5.31 26.50
N GLN A 8 -30.41 -4.57 25.63
CA GLN A 8 -29.29 -5.11 24.86
C GLN A 8 -28.09 -5.24 25.80
N SER A 9 -27.62 -6.48 25.93
CA SER A 9 -26.47 -6.86 26.74
C SER A 9 -25.21 -6.18 26.26
N ALA A 10 -24.51 -5.56 27.20
CA ALA A 10 -23.09 -5.23 27.08
C ALA A 10 -22.28 -6.53 27.13
N GLY A 11 -21.35 -6.69 26.17
CA GLY A 11 -20.35 -7.76 26.20
C GLY A 11 -19.83 -8.08 24.81
N GLU A 12 -18.53 -7.83 24.62
CA GLU A 12 -17.66 -8.39 23.58
C GLU A 12 -17.87 -7.77 22.17
N GLN A 13 -16.96 -6.97 21.61
CA GLN A 13 -15.51 -7.13 21.52
C GLN A 13 -14.85 -5.76 21.36
N ASP A 14 -14.24 -5.24 22.42
CA ASP A 14 -13.22 -4.20 22.29
C ASP A 14 -11.88 -4.92 22.07
N ALA A 15 -11.72 -5.48 20.87
CA ALA A 15 -10.41 -5.92 20.43
C ALA A 15 -9.55 -4.65 20.29
N PRO A 16 -8.31 -4.61 20.82
CA PRO A 16 -7.41 -3.49 20.56
C PRO A 16 -7.34 -3.31 19.04
N ARG A 17 -7.84 -2.17 18.53
CA ARG A 17 -7.50 -1.79 17.16
C ARG A 17 -5.98 -1.74 17.13
N PRO A 18 -5.28 -2.48 16.25
CA PRO A 18 -3.86 -2.26 16.06
C PRO A 18 -3.74 -0.80 15.63
N ASP A 19 -3.27 0.03 16.55
CA ASP A 19 -3.18 1.46 16.35
C ASP A 19 -2.18 1.70 15.23
N GLY A 20 -2.52 2.58 14.28
CA GLY A 20 -1.68 2.85 13.10
C GLY A 20 -0.28 3.36 13.47
N THR A 21 -0.12 3.81 14.71
CA THR A 21 1.11 4.28 15.35
C THR A 21 2.22 3.21 15.41
N ASP A 22 1.91 1.92 15.52
CA ASP A 22 2.94 0.85 15.60
C ASP A 22 3.62 0.58 14.25
N LEU A 23 2.95 0.94 13.15
CA LEU A 23 3.55 0.96 11.82
C LEU A 23 4.50 2.15 11.63
N ASP A 24 4.15 3.32 12.15
CA ASP A 24 4.93 4.55 11.97
C ASP A 24 6.36 4.41 12.52
N HIS A 25 6.57 3.57 13.54
CA HIS A 25 7.88 3.34 14.15
C HIS A 25 8.78 2.45 13.28
N ARG A 26 8.17 1.61 12.42
CA ARG A 26 8.84 0.70 11.47
C ARG A 26 9.14 1.35 10.12
N PHE A 27 8.73 2.60 9.91
CA PHE A 27 8.89 3.32 8.65
C PHE A 27 9.74 4.57 8.79
N THR A 28 10.40 4.97 7.71
CA THR A 28 10.94 6.32 7.60
C THR A 28 9.81 7.35 7.61
N ALA A 29 10.13 8.62 7.89
CA ALA A 29 9.13 9.68 7.92
C ALA A 29 8.41 9.85 6.56
N GLU A 30 9.17 9.68 5.48
CA GLU A 30 8.69 9.73 4.10
C GLU A 30 7.68 8.60 3.82
N LEU A 31 8.02 7.37 4.22
CA LEU A 31 7.12 6.23 4.05
C LEU A 31 5.87 6.35 4.95
N ALA A 32 6.01 6.80 6.20
CA ALA A 32 4.86 7.05 7.08
C ALA A 32 3.92 8.14 6.50
N SER A 33 4.48 9.18 5.90
CA SER A 33 3.73 10.22 5.19
C SER A 33 2.98 9.66 3.97
N ALA A 34 3.64 8.81 3.17
CA ALA A 34 3.02 8.14 2.02
C ALA A 34 1.85 7.23 2.46
N VAL A 35 2.03 6.44 3.53
CA VAL A 35 0.98 5.58 4.09
C VAL A 35 -0.21 6.41 4.59
N SER A 36 0.06 7.53 5.26
CA SER A 36 -0.98 8.47 5.68
C SER A 36 -1.72 9.08 4.49
N GLY A 37 -1.01 9.38 3.40
CA GLY A 37 -1.58 9.82 2.12
C GLY A 37 -2.51 8.76 1.52
N ALA A 38 -2.07 7.50 1.50
CA ALA A 38 -2.81 6.38 0.94
C ALA A 38 -4.12 6.15 1.71
N ARG A 39 -4.08 6.24 3.05
CA ARG A 39 -5.28 6.17 3.92
C ARG A 39 -6.28 7.28 3.62
N ARG A 40 -5.82 8.54 3.52
CA ARG A 40 -6.70 9.68 3.19
C ARG A 40 -7.34 9.50 1.82
N ARG A 41 -6.60 8.94 0.85
CA ARG A 41 -7.09 8.66 -0.48
C ARG A 41 -8.16 7.57 -0.47
N ALA A 42 -7.91 6.43 0.18
CA ALA A 42 -8.91 5.37 0.30
C ALA A 42 -10.22 5.89 0.92
N VAL A 43 -10.14 6.71 1.97
CA VAL A 43 -11.33 7.35 2.58
C VAL A 43 -12.04 8.27 1.60
N ARG A 44 -11.30 9.11 0.86
CA ARG A 44 -11.87 10.03 -0.14
C ARG A 44 -12.56 9.27 -1.27
N ASP A 45 -11.98 8.15 -1.68
CA ASP A 45 -12.44 7.34 -2.80
C ASP A 45 -13.57 6.37 -2.38
N GLY A 46 -13.87 6.30 -1.07
CA GLY A 46 -14.94 5.49 -0.49
C GLY A 46 -14.58 4.02 -0.28
N ASP A 47 -13.28 3.70 -0.35
CA ASP A 47 -12.76 2.35 -0.24
C ASP A 47 -12.65 1.91 1.23
N ARG A 48 -12.99 0.65 1.48
CA ARG A 48 -12.95 0.06 2.84
C ARG A 48 -11.53 -0.26 3.31
N GLN A 49 -10.58 -0.34 2.39
CA GLN A 49 -9.20 -0.74 2.61
C GLN A 49 -8.25 0.08 1.73
N VAL A 50 -7.03 0.27 2.23
CA VAL A 50 -5.89 0.76 1.45
C VAL A 50 -5.32 -0.43 0.65
N ASP A 51 -5.32 -0.31 -0.68
CA ASP A 51 -4.76 -1.32 -1.59
C ASP A 51 -3.36 -0.92 -2.12
N THR A 52 -2.72 -1.79 -2.92
CA THR A 52 -1.39 -1.50 -3.48
C THR A 52 -1.38 -0.31 -4.45
N ALA A 53 -2.51 0.05 -5.07
CA ALA A 53 -2.61 1.22 -5.94
C ALA A 53 -2.62 2.52 -5.13
N HIS A 54 -3.31 2.55 -3.99
CA HIS A 54 -3.27 3.67 -3.05
C HIS A 54 -1.84 3.94 -2.57
N LEU A 55 -1.14 2.87 -2.19
CA LEU A 55 0.27 2.94 -1.76
C LEU A 55 1.18 3.45 -2.88
N LEU A 56 1.08 2.88 -4.08
CA LEU A 56 1.86 3.33 -5.24
C LEU A 56 1.59 4.80 -5.56
N HIS A 57 0.33 5.24 -5.54
CA HIS A 57 -0.04 6.63 -5.80
C HIS A 57 0.62 7.56 -4.78
N SER A 58 0.46 7.28 -3.48
CA SER A 58 1.01 8.16 -2.47
C SER A 58 2.54 8.17 -2.44
N LEU A 59 3.22 7.05 -2.73
CA LEU A 59 4.67 7.04 -2.90
C LEU A 59 5.11 7.96 -4.06
N LEU A 60 4.45 7.88 -5.21
CA LEU A 60 4.78 8.72 -6.36
C LEU A 60 4.58 10.22 -6.08
N GLU A 61 3.59 10.57 -5.26
CA GLU A 61 3.33 11.94 -4.85
C GLU A 61 4.38 12.48 -3.86
N SER A 62 4.76 11.69 -2.84
CA SER A 62 5.56 12.21 -1.71
C SER A 62 7.04 11.86 -1.74
N ASP A 63 7.44 10.80 -2.45
CA ASP A 63 8.80 10.25 -2.35
C ASP A 63 9.61 10.48 -3.63
N GLY A 64 10.69 11.25 -3.50
CA GLY A 64 11.59 11.57 -4.61
C GLY A 64 12.49 10.42 -5.02
N GLU A 65 12.87 9.55 -4.09
CA GLU A 65 13.74 8.41 -4.33
C GLU A 65 12.99 7.32 -5.10
N VAL A 66 11.73 7.08 -4.73
CA VAL A 66 10.83 6.20 -5.50
C VAL A 66 10.70 6.67 -6.96
N ARG A 67 10.53 7.98 -7.17
CA ARG A 67 10.46 8.55 -8.52
C ARG A 67 11.78 8.36 -9.28
N ALA A 68 12.91 8.57 -8.61
CA ALA A 68 14.23 8.38 -9.21
C ALA A 68 14.46 6.93 -9.67
N VAL A 69 14.05 5.95 -8.86
CA VAL A 69 14.13 4.52 -9.21
C VAL A 69 13.22 4.17 -10.39
N LEU A 70 11.99 4.68 -10.42
CA LEU A 70 11.05 4.38 -11.49
C LEU A 70 11.41 5.04 -12.83
N GLY A 71 12.23 6.09 -12.84
CA GLY A 71 12.81 6.67 -14.04
C GLY A 71 12.39 8.12 -14.31
N ASP A 72 12.21 8.46 -15.58
CA ASP A 72 12.08 9.84 -16.02
C ASP A 72 10.72 10.52 -15.73
N GLY A 73 10.72 11.86 -15.75
CA GLY A 73 9.54 12.69 -15.52
C GLY A 73 8.34 12.35 -16.41
N PRO A 74 8.50 12.15 -17.73
CA PRO A 74 7.39 11.74 -18.60
C PRO A 74 6.74 10.41 -18.19
N ARG A 75 7.52 9.41 -17.78
CA ARG A 75 6.98 8.13 -17.27
C ARG A 75 6.19 8.34 -15.98
N ILE A 76 6.74 9.09 -15.02
CA ILE A 76 6.06 9.42 -13.77
C ILE A 76 4.75 10.18 -14.04
N ALA A 77 4.76 11.13 -14.96
CA ALA A 77 3.56 11.88 -15.36
C ALA A 77 2.47 10.97 -15.95
N ARG A 78 2.83 9.98 -16.77
CA ARG A 78 1.86 8.99 -17.30
C ARG A 78 1.27 8.12 -16.19
N LEU A 79 2.09 7.67 -15.24
CA LEU A 79 1.64 6.89 -14.08
C LEU A 79 0.64 7.68 -13.24
N LEU A 80 0.99 8.91 -12.85
CA LEU A 80 0.13 9.79 -12.08
C LEU A 80 -1.16 10.12 -12.84
N GLY A 81 -1.08 10.39 -14.14
CA GLY A 81 -2.25 10.62 -14.98
C GLY A 81 -3.20 9.42 -15.00
N TYR A 82 -2.65 8.20 -15.12
CA TYR A 82 -3.44 6.96 -15.08
C TYR A 82 -4.08 6.74 -13.70
N LEU A 83 -3.34 6.95 -12.63
CA LEU A 83 -3.81 6.81 -11.25
C LEU A 83 -4.94 7.82 -10.91
N VAL A 84 -4.81 9.08 -11.33
CA VAL A 84 -5.83 10.12 -11.13
C VAL A 84 -7.09 9.87 -11.98
N GLN A 85 -6.94 9.42 -13.23
CA GLN A 85 -8.11 9.07 -14.06
C GLN A 85 -8.89 7.88 -13.50
N ARG A 86 -8.21 6.95 -12.81
CA ARG A 86 -8.87 5.77 -12.23
C ARG A 86 -9.67 6.09 -10.97
N SER A 87 -9.28 7.09 -10.18
CA SER A 87 -10.09 7.62 -9.06
C SER A 87 -11.42 8.26 -9.53
N ILE A 88 -11.62 8.48 -10.84
CA ILE A 88 -12.83 9.12 -11.38
C ILE A 88 -13.55 8.25 -12.46
N GLY A 89 -12.91 7.23 -13.05
CA GLY A 89 -13.38 6.64 -14.32
C GLY A 89 -13.69 5.12 -14.41
N TYR A 90 -13.36 4.30 -13.40
CA TYR A 90 -13.64 2.83 -13.43
C TYR A 90 -14.52 2.34 -12.26
N GLY A 91 -15.19 3.29 -11.59
CA GLY A 91 -15.74 3.22 -10.23
C GLY A 91 -16.35 1.89 -9.79
N LEU A 92 -17.20 1.23 -10.58
CA LEU A 92 -17.93 0.06 -10.08
C LEU A 92 -17.17 -1.27 -10.12
N ARG A 93 -16.29 -1.50 -11.13
CA ARG A 93 -15.48 -2.74 -11.23
C ARG A 93 -14.25 -2.73 -10.32
N TRP A 94 -13.80 -1.53 -9.96
CA TRP A 94 -12.68 -1.34 -9.03
C TRP A 94 -13.14 -1.48 -7.57
N GLN A 95 -14.23 -0.80 -7.20
CA GLN A 95 -14.84 -0.87 -5.85
C GLN A 95 -15.30 -2.28 -5.45
N SER A 96 -15.61 -3.15 -6.42
CA SER A 96 -16.09 -4.52 -6.17
C SER A 96 -14.98 -5.58 -6.16
N ALA A 97 -13.76 -5.23 -6.59
CA ALA A 97 -12.61 -6.13 -6.58
C ALA A 97 -11.58 -5.63 -5.56
N VAL A 98 -11.75 -6.06 -4.31
CA VAL A 98 -10.65 -6.05 -3.34
C VAL A 98 -9.48 -6.82 -3.98
N GLU A 99 -8.25 -6.40 -3.71
CA GLU A 99 -7.09 -7.27 -3.92
C GLU A 99 -7.18 -8.47 -2.98
N ASP A 100 -8.05 -9.40 -3.33
CA ASP A 100 -8.26 -10.63 -2.61
C ASP A 100 -7.43 -11.70 -3.29
N SER A 101 -6.31 -12.07 -2.68
CA SER A 101 -5.49 -13.20 -3.13
C SER A 101 -6.15 -14.56 -2.85
N GLY A 102 -7.41 -14.59 -2.37
CA GLY A 102 -8.13 -15.81 -2.03
C GLY A 102 -7.57 -16.52 -0.79
N ALA A 103 -6.68 -15.86 -0.05
CA ALA A 103 -6.07 -16.43 1.14
C ALA A 103 -7.07 -16.38 2.31
N VAL A 104 -7.31 -17.56 2.92
CA VAL A 104 -8.07 -17.75 4.17
C VAL A 104 -7.72 -16.64 5.17
N PRO A 105 -8.66 -16.12 5.98
CA PRO A 105 -8.38 -15.00 6.89
C PRO A 105 -7.24 -15.33 7.85
N LEU A 106 -6.02 -14.99 7.46
CA LEU A 106 -4.89 -14.97 8.36
C LEU A 106 -5.09 -13.72 9.21
N VAL A 107 -5.17 -13.92 10.52
CA VAL A 107 -5.41 -12.90 11.55
C VAL A 107 -4.20 -11.93 11.69
N THR A 108 -3.41 -11.76 10.63
CA THR A 108 -2.20 -10.91 10.60
C THR A 108 -2.32 -9.72 9.65
N GLY A 109 -3.45 -9.52 8.97
CA GLY A 109 -3.66 -8.33 8.16
C GLY A 109 -3.61 -7.06 9.01
N VAL A 110 -2.72 -6.12 8.67
CA VAL A 110 -2.75 -4.81 9.31
C VAL A 110 -4.11 -4.17 9.06
N ALA A 111 -4.83 -3.82 10.12
CA ALA A 111 -6.19 -3.30 10.02
C ALA A 111 -6.27 -2.12 9.03
N GLY A 112 -7.19 -2.24 8.06
CA GLY A 112 -7.44 -1.22 7.05
C GLY A 112 -6.62 -1.32 5.77
N PHE A 113 -5.82 -2.38 5.57
CA PHE A 113 -5.16 -2.68 4.29
C PHE A 113 -5.82 -3.87 3.58
N SER A 114 -5.68 -3.94 2.25
CA SER A 114 -5.94 -5.17 1.48
C SER A 114 -4.90 -6.25 1.86
N PRO A 115 -5.19 -7.55 1.65
CA PRO A 115 -4.22 -8.62 1.85
C PRO A 115 -2.87 -8.38 1.14
N LEU A 116 -2.90 -7.99 -0.14
CA LEU A 116 -1.67 -7.72 -0.90
C LEU A 116 -0.92 -6.47 -0.39
N ALA A 117 -1.64 -5.43 0.00
CA ALA A 117 -1.02 -4.25 0.59
C ALA A 117 -0.38 -4.58 1.95
N ALA A 118 -1.05 -5.35 2.81
CA ALA A 118 -0.48 -5.79 4.08
C ALA A 118 0.80 -6.63 3.88
N ALA A 119 0.77 -7.60 2.96
CA ALA A 119 1.94 -8.40 2.61
C ALA A 119 3.10 -7.54 2.08
N ALA A 120 2.81 -6.55 1.24
CA ALA A 120 3.82 -5.63 0.73
C ALA A 120 4.45 -4.78 1.86
N MET A 121 3.67 -4.35 2.84
CA MET A 121 4.17 -3.59 3.99
C MET A 121 5.07 -4.44 4.91
N GLU A 122 4.72 -5.70 5.11
CA GLU A 122 5.57 -6.66 5.84
C GLU A 122 6.87 -6.95 5.09
N GLU A 123 6.80 -7.21 3.79
CA GLU A 123 7.98 -7.47 2.97
C GLU A 123 8.90 -6.24 2.87
N ALA A 124 8.35 -5.02 2.83
CA ALA A 124 9.16 -3.81 2.91
C ALA A 124 10.00 -3.76 4.20
N GLY A 125 9.39 -4.11 5.34
CA GLY A 125 10.10 -4.26 6.62
C GLY A 125 11.17 -5.34 6.58
N ALA A 126 10.87 -6.50 6.00
CA ALA A 126 11.82 -7.59 5.83
C ALA A 126 13.01 -7.19 4.92
N ARG A 127 12.77 -6.44 3.84
CA ARG A 127 13.81 -5.88 2.97
C ARG A 127 14.74 -4.95 3.73
N ALA A 128 14.18 -3.99 4.47
CA ALA A 128 14.96 -3.07 5.28
C ALA A 128 15.85 -3.81 6.30
N ALA A 129 15.29 -4.82 6.98
CA ALA A 129 16.02 -5.63 7.95
C ALA A 129 17.18 -6.41 7.29
N ARG A 130 16.98 -6.98 6.09
CA ARG A 130 18.06 -7.63 5.33
C ARG A 130 19.20 -6.68 4.95
N ARG A 131 18.89 -5.39 4.78
CA ARG A 131 19.87 -4.31 4.56
C ARG A 131 20.45 -3.75 5.87
N GLY A 132 20.09 -4.30 7.03
CA GLY A 132 20.57 -3.85 8.35
C GLY A 132 19.87 -2.60 8.88
N HIS A 133 18.74 -2.19 8.29
CA HIS A 133 17.98 -1.02 8.73
C HIS A 133 16.75 -1.44 9.53
N VAL A 134 16.48 -0.71 10.62
CA VAL A 134 15.30 -0.92 11.48
C VAL A 134 14.02 -0.41 10.81
N ARG A 135 14.14 0.59 9.93
CA ARG A 135 13.01 1.26 9.29
C ARG A 135 13.02 1.03 7.79
N ALA A 136 11.88 0.63 7.23
CA ALA A 136 11.68 0.57 5.79
C ALA A 136 11.45 1.96 5.20
N CYS A 137 11.99 2.20 4.00
CA CYS A 137 11.75 3.41 3.23
C CYS A 137 10.80 3.13 2.03
N GLY A 138 10.41 4.19 1.31
CA GLY A 138 9.53 4.07 0.16
C GLY A 138 10.07 3.16 -0.95
N VAL A 139 11.39 3.11 -1.11
CA VAL A 139 12.05 2.24 -2.10
C VAL A 139 11.93 0.75 -1.70
N ASP A 140 11.98 0.41 -0.41
CA ASP A 140 11.69 -0.97 0.04
C ASP A 140 10.25 -1.37 -0.27
N LEU A 141 9.29 -0.46 -0.02
CA LEU A 141 7.89 -0.70 -0.34
C LEU A 141 7.66 -0.80 -1.85
N LEU A 142 8.32 0.02 -2.68
CA LEU A 142 8.23 -0.07 -4.13
C LEU A 142 8.58 -1.47 -4.64
N ALA A 143 9.69 -2.05 -4.16
CA ALA A 143 10.07 -3.41 -4.52
C ALA A 143 9.04 -4.46 -4.06
N ALA A 144 8.45 -4.27 -2.87
CA ALA A 144 7.44 -5.17 -2.34
C ALA A 144 6.11 -5.10 -3.12
N LEU A 145 5.70 -3.90 -3.57
CA LEU A 145 4.47 -3.70 -4.36
C LEU A 145 4.50 -4.40 -5.72
N VAL A 146 5.70 -4.67 -6.26
CA VAL A 146 5.86 -5.34 -7.56
C VAL A 146 6.16 -6.84 -7.45
N ALA A 147 6.19 -7.39 -6.23
CA ALA A 147 6.55 -8.78 -6.00
C ALA A 147 5.42 -9.76 -6.38
N ASP A 148 4.15 -9.36 -6.20
CA ASP A 148 2.99 -10.19 -6.52
C ASP A 148 2.34 -9.73 -7.85
N PRO A 149 2.29 -10.56 -8.90
CA PRO A 149 1.64 -10.22 -10.17
C PRO A 149 0.15 -9.90 -10.08
N GLN A 150 -0.53 -10.34 -9.02
CA GLN A 150 -1.93 -10.03 -8.75
C GLN A 150 -2.10 -8.64 -8.13
N ALA A 151 -1.01 -8.01 -7.70
CA ALA A 151 -1.03 -6.67 -7.15
C ALA A 151 -1.49 -5.68 -8.20
N ARG A 152 -2.36 -4.79 -7.76
CA ARG A 152 -2.89 -3.69 -8.53
C ARG A 152 -1.82 -2.72 -8.98
N ALA A 153 -0.82 -2.49 -8.13
CA ALA A 153 0.38 -1.75 -8.50
C ALA A 153 1.02 -2.33 -9.78
N VAL A 154 1.13 -3.66 -9.89
CA VAL A 154 1.67 -4.33 -11.10
C VAL A 154 0.77 -4.09 -12.31
N GLU A 155 -0.55 -4.24 -12.18
CA GLU A 155 -1.48 -3.91 -13.27
C GLU A 155 -1.29 -2.48 -13.79
N ILE A 156 -1.10 -1.52 -12.88
CA ILE A 156 -0.93 -0.09 -13.19
C ILE A 156 0.40 0.16 -13.89
N LEU A 157 1.49 -0.37 -13.36
CA LEU A 157 2.82 -0.25 -13.94
C LEU A 157 2.87 -0.86 -15.36
N ALA A 158 2.17 -1.97 -15.58
CA ALA A 158 2.08 -2.61 -16.88
C ALA A 158 1.41 -1.70 -17.94
N ARG A 159 0.45 -0.83 -17.56
CA ARG A 159 -0.22 0.11 -18.48
C ARG A 159 0.71 1.18 -19.06
N VAL A 160 1.85 1.41 -18.42
CA VAL A 160 2.89 2.32 -18.89
C VAL A 160 4.17 1.59 -19.29
N ALA A 161 4.09 0.27 -19.52
CA ALA A 161 5.20 -0.60 -19.90
C ALA A 161 6.37 -0.61 -18.91
N VAL A 162 6.07 -0.53 -17.60
CA VAL A 162 7.06 -0.76 -16.54
C VAL A 162 6.99 -2.22 -16.10
N GLU A 163 8.09 -2.94 -16.31
CA GLU A 163 8.22 -4.36 -15.98
C GLU A 163 8.63 -4.56 -14.51
N PRO A 164 7.88 -5.33 -13.70
CA PRO A 164 8.20 -5.61 -12.29
C PRO A 164 9.65 -6.03 -12.03
N ARG A 165 10.20 -6.92 -12.87
CA ARG A 165 11.57 -7.40 -12.69
C ARG A 165 12.61 -6.29 -12.84
N THR A 166 12.37 -5.35 -13.75
CA THR A 166 13.23 -4.19 -13.94
C THR A 166 13.18 -3.28 -12.72
N VAL A 167 11.98 -3.06 -12.14
CA VAL A 167 11.84 -2.27 -10.91
C VAL A 167 12.63 -2.88 -9.75
N VAL A 168 12.54 -4.20 -9.54
CA VAL A 168 13.31 -4.87 -8.49
C VAL A 168 14.82 -4.71 -8.71
N ALA A 169 15.30 -4.90 -9.94
CA ALA A 169 16.71 -4.72 -10.26
C ALA A 169 17.19 -3.28 -10.07
N ASP A 170 16.36 -2.28 -10.39
CA ASP A 170 16.69 -0.87 -10.20
C ASP A 170 16.68 -0.48 -8.72
N VAL A 171 15.79 -1.06 -7.91
CA VAL A 171 15.81 -0.94 -6.44
C VAL A 171 17.08 -1.55 -5.86
N ASP A 172 17.46 -2.75 -6.29
CA ASP A 172 18.65 -3.42 -5.77
C ASP A 172 19.91 -2.60 -6.09
N ARG A 173 20.02 -2.07 -7.34
CA ARG A 173 21.10 -1.15 -7.73
C ARG A 173 21.09 0.16 -6.94
N TYR A 174 19.92 0.69 -6.60
CA TYR A 174 19.81 1.91 -5.80
C TYR A 174 20.45 1.74 -4.41
N PHE A 175 20.40 0.53 -3.84
CA PHE A 175 21.01 0.22 -2.55
C PHE A 175 22.44 -0.33 -2.63
N GLU A 176 22.97 -0.59 -3.82
CA GLU A 176 24.37 -0.97 -3.98
C GLU A 176 25.27 0.19 -3.55
N PRO A 177 26.31 -0.06 -2.73
CA PRO A 177 27.26 0.97 -2.36
C PRO A 177 27.98 1.47 -3.61
N ALA A 178 28.06 2.80 -3.79
CA ALA A 178 28.92 3.40 -4.80
C ALA A 178 30.36 2.94 -4.54
N SER A 179 30.90 2.13 -5.46
CA SER A 179 32.28 1.63 -5.40
C SER A 179 33.30 2.72 -5.65
#